data_AF-A0A8T4FGW5-F1
#
_entry.id   AF-A0A8T4FGW5-F1
#
_cell.length_a   1.000
_cell.length_b   1.000
_cell.length_c   1.000
_cell.angle_alpha   90.00
_cell.angle_beta   90.00
_cell.angle_gamma   90.00
#
_symmetry.space_group_name_H-M   'P 1'
#
loop_
_entity.id
_entity.type
_entity.pdbx_description
1 polymer ?
#
loop_
_entity_poly.entity_id
_entity_poly.type
_entity_poly.pdbx_seq_one_letter_code
_entity_poly.pdbx_strand_id
1 'polypeptide(L)'
;MVPDRLGDLVDGARREAFVGRRAELHNFCEAVAGRSAHRVLFVHGQGGIGKTTLLLEMRARARDAGEVAALLDGREIEPTPQGFTKALDGTAGQVLLIDGYEHLTTIDGWLRADLIPALPARSVVVLAGRDPPAQAWRADPGWRQVVAVHPLAHLDDADSAELLARAGVAAADRPRLLRLGRGHPLALALLADLADAGTVPATLAEVPDLISALLESLLRDAPTEAHVLGLATCARAWLTTEDLLRETVGDAAPQVWA
;
A
#
# COMPACT_ATOMS: atom_id res chain seq x y z
N MET A 1 -9.02 -2.49 27.90
CA MET A 1 -8.35 -1.27 28.40
C MET A 1 -9.12 -0.11 27.81
N VAL A 2 -9.54 0.87 28.62
CA VAL A 2 -10.19 2.08 28.08
C VAL A 2 -9.12 2.87 27.32
N PRO A 3 -9.37 3.34 26.09
CA PRO A 3 -8.38 4.11 25.35
C PRO A 3 -8.11 5.45 26.04
N ASP A 4 -6.84 5.74 26.34
CA ASP A 4 -6.41 6.92 27.09
C ASP A 4 -6.05 8.11 26.18
N ARG A 5 -5.85 7.87 24.88
CA ARG A 5 -5.54 8.92 23.87
C ARG A 5 -6.47 8.82 22.67
N LEU A 6 -6.69 9.96 22.01
CA LEU A 6 -7.44 10.00 20.73
C LEU A 6 -6.78 9.11 19.66
N GLY A 7 -5.45 9.02 19.66
CA GLY A 7 -4.72 8.11 18.77
C GLY A 7 -5.10 6.64 18.99
N ASP A 8 -5.36 6.23 20.23
CA ASP A 8 -5.72 4.85 20.56
C ASP A 8 -7.16 4.54 20.09
N LEU A 9 -8.06 5.52 20.14
CA LEU A 9 -9.41 5.40 19.57
C LEU A 9 -9.36 5.21 18.05
N VAL A 10 -8.56 6.03 17.36
CA VAL A 10 -8.40 5.96 15.89
C VAL A 10 -7.73 4.64 15.48
N ASP A 11 -6.68 4.20 16.19
CA ASP A 11 -6.01 2.93 15.92
C ASP A 11 -6.94 1.73 16.20
N GLY A 12 -7.77 1.80 17.24
CA GLY A 12 -8.81 0.80 17.53
C GLY A 12 -9.83 0.68 16.38
N ALA A 13 -10.41 1.80 15.94
CA ALA A 13 -11.37 1.81 14.84
C ALA A 13 -10.77 1.28 13.52
N ARG A 14 -9.52 1.66 13.21
CA ARG A 14 -8.80 1.14 12.04
C ARG A 14 -8.61 -0.37 12.09
N ARG A 15 -8.30 -0.90 13.28
CA ARG A 15 -8.09 -2.32 13.50
C ARG A 15 -9.40 -3.11 13.38
N GLU A 16 -10.49 -2.58 13.90
CA GLU A 16 -11.82 -3.17 13.74
C GLU A 16 -12.21 -3.23 12.27
N ALA A 17 -11.94 -2.17 11.49
CA ALA A 17 -12.20 -2.13 10.05
C ALA A 17 -11.23 -2.97 9.20
N PHE A 18 -10.11 -3.46 9.75
CA PHE A 18 -9.07 -4.15 8.98
C PHE A 18 -9.52 -5.55 8.52
N VAL A 19 -9.37 -5.85 7.23
CA VAL A 19 -9.79 -7.12 6.63
C VAL A 19 -8.70 -7.70 5.73
N GLY A 20 -8.60 -9.03 5.73
CA GLY A 20 -7.73 -9.78 4.81
C GLY A 20 -6.26 -9.76 5.18
N ARG A 21 -5.40 -9.82 4.15
CA ARG A 21 -3.92 -9.76 4.26
C ARG A 21 -3.31 -10.83 5.17
N ARG A 22 -3.94 -12.00 5.23
CA ARG A 22 -3.58 -13.10 6.14
C ARG A 22 -2.16 -13.60 5.91
N ALA A 23 -1.74 -13.71 4.65
CA ALA A 23 -0.41 -14.21 4.30
C ALA A 23 0.70 -13.23 4.69
N GLU A 24 0.51 -11.95 4.41
CA GLU A 24 1.46 -10.88 4.73
C GLU A 24 1.62 -10.73 6.24
N LEU A 25 0.49 -10.71 6.96
CA LEU A 25 0.48 -10.63 8.42
C LEU A 25 1.08 -11.87 9.07
N HIS A 26 0.83 -13.06 8.52
CA HIS A 26 1.45 -14.29 9.01
C HIS A 26 2.98 -14.24 8.88
N ASN A 27 3.51 -13.91 7.69
CA ASN A 27 4.97 -13.81 7.51
C ASN A 27 5.59 -12.74 8.44
N PHE A 28 4.93 -11.59 8.59
CA PHE A 28 5.34 -10.57 9.54
C PHE A 28 5.38 -11.09 10.99
N CYS A 29 4.32 -11.76 11.46
CA CYS A 29 4.28 -12.28 12.82
C CYS A 29 5.34 -13.39 13.05
N GLU A 30 5.58 -14.25 12.07
CA GLU A 30 6.64 -15.27 12.15
C GLU A 30 8.04 -14.64 12.19
N ALA A 31 8.26 -13.55 11.43
CA ALA A 31 9.51 -12.80 11.47
C ALA A 31 9.73 -12.12 12.83
N VAL A 32 8.71 -11.43 13.34
CA VAL A 32 8.75 -10.75 14.65
C VAL A 32 8.98 -11.75 15.79
N ALA A 33 8.35 -12.91 15.74
CA ALA A 33 8.54 -13.97 16.73
C ALA A 33 9.85 -14.76 16.57
N GLY A 34 10.71 -14.41 15.61
CA GLY A 34 11.99 -15.07 15.36
C GLY A 34 11.89 -16.48 14.76
N ARG A 35 10.72 -16.88 14.26
CA ARG A 35 10.46 -18.21 13.65
C ARG A 35 10.69 -18.24 12.15
N SER A 36 10.79 -17.07 11.51
CA SER A 36 11.19 -16.92 10.12
C SER A 36 12.65 -16.47 10.01
N ALA A 37 13.31 -16.78 8.89
CA ALA A 37 14.60 -16.19 8.52
C ALA A 37 14.46 -14.80 7.87
N HIS A 38 13.25 -14.45 7.40
CA HIS A 38 13.00 -13.16 6.78
C HIS A 38 13.13 -12.03 7.81
N ARG A 39 13.90 -10.99 7.45
CA ARG A 39 14.12 -9.77 8.25
C ARG A 39 13.76 -8.51 7.49
N VAL A 40 13.62 -8.59 6.17
CA VAL A 40 13.15 -7.47 5.35
C VAL A 40 11.92 -7.93 4.57
N LEU A 41 10.78 -7.28 4.77
CA LEU A 41 9.54 -7.58 4.08
C LEU A 41 9.21 -6.42 3.15
N PHE A 42 9.30 -6.64 1.84
CA PHE A 42 8.84 -5.68 0.86
C PHE A 42 7.35 -5.86 0.63
N VAL A 43 6.57 -4.81 0.82
CA VAL A 43 5.13 -4.77 0.52
C VAL A 43 4.93 -3.80 -0.62
N HIS A 44 4.40 -4.24 -1.75
CA HIS A 44 4.23 -3.34 -2.89
C HIS A 44 2.91 -3.50 -3.63
N GLY A 45 2.47 -2.43 -4.27
CA GLY A 45 1.24 -2.40 -5.05
C GLY A 45 0.75 -0.97 -5.30
N GLN A 46 -0.27 -0.84 -6.14
CA GLN A 46 -0.84 0.45 -6.53
C GLN A 46 -1.30 1.30 -5.33
N GLY A 47 -1.50 2.60 -5.54
CA GLY A 47 -2.07 3.46 -4.50
C GLY A 47 -3.49 3.02 -4.14
N GLY A 48 -3.90 3.22 -2.89
CA GLY A 48 -5.23 2.81 -2.42
C GLY A 48 -5.41 1.30 -2.20
N ILE A 49 -4.38 0.48 -2.41
CA ILE A 49 -4.41 -0.98 -2.18
C ILE A 49 -4.35 -1.38 -0.68
N GLY A 50 -4.15 -0.41 0.22
CA GLY A 50 -4.12 -0.62 1.67
C GLY A 50 -2.74 -0.88 2.29
N LYS A 51 -1.64 -0.44 1.65
CA LYS A 51 -0.28 -0.55 2.21
C LYS A 51 -0.15 0.10 3.59
N THR A 52 -0.53 1.37 3.70
CA THR A 52 -0.53 2.12 4.97
C THR A 52 -1.37 1.44 6.04
N THR A 53 -2.56 0.97 5.67
CA THR A 53 -3.45 0.23 6.59
C THR A 53 -2.81 -1.07 7.07
N LEU A 54 -2.12 -1.81 6.19
CA LEU A 54 -1.37 -3.02 6.56
C LEU A 54 -0.22 -2.70 7.51
N LEU A 55 0.55 -1.64 7.27
CA LEU A 55 1.63 -1.23 8.18
C LEU A 55 1.10 -0.84 9.56
N LEU A 56 -0.04 -0.14 9.63
CA LEU A 56 -0.66 0.21 10.91
C LEU A 56 -1.12 -1.04 11.69
N GLU A 57 -1.68 -2.05 11.01
CA GLU A 57 -2.02 -3.33 11.65
C GLU A 57 -0.77 -4.11 12.08
N MET A 58 0.29 -4.13 11.26
CA MET A 58 1.58 -4.72 11.65
C MET A 58 2.17 -4.03 12.89
N ARG A 59 2.09 -2.71 12.96
CA ARG A 59 2.51 -1.92 14.13
C ARG A 59 1.72 -2.31 15.38
N ALA A 60 0.40 -2.47 15.26
CA ALA A 60 -0.45 -2.90 16.36
C ALA A 60 -0.08 -4.31 16.84
N ARG A 61 0.15 -5.26 15.93
CA ARG A 61 0.55 -6.63 16.29
C ARG A 61 1.94 -6.73 16.90
N ALA A 62 2.89 -5.92 16.43
CA ALA A 62 4.20 -5.82 17.07
C ALA A 62 4.05 -5.36 18.53
N ARG A 63 3.24 -4.33 18.78
CA ARG A 63 2.95 -3.85 20.14
C ARG A 63 2.28 -4.91 21.01
N ASP A 64 1.30 -5.65 20.47
CA ASP A 64 0.65 -6.77 21.17
C ASP A 64 1.65 -7.89 21.53
N ALA A 65 2.70 -8.07 20.72
CA ALA A 65 3.80 -8.99 21.00
C ALA A 65 4.85 -8.42 21.98
N GLY A 66 4.65 -7.20 22.49
CA GLY A 66 5.59 -6.51 23.38
C GLY A 66 6.78 -5.85 22.68
N GLU A 67 6.74 -5.76 21.35
CA GLU A 67 7.84 -5.23 20.54
C GLU A 67 7.68 -3.74 20.26
N VAL A 68 8.81 -3.02 20.26
CA VAL A 68 8.85 -1.62 19.87
C VAL A 68 8.83 -1.53 18.35
N ALA A 69 7.84 -0.82 17.80
CA ALA A 69 7.66 -0.63 16.37
C ALA A 69 7.65 0.86 15.99
N ALA A 70 8.61 1.27 15.16
CA ALA A 70 8.64 2.58 14.52
C ALA A 70 7.91 2.52 13.17
N LEU A 71 7.18 3.58 12.85
CA LEU A 71 6.58 3.79 11.54
C LEU A 71 7.05 5.14 11.01
N LEU A 72 7.71 5.12 9.86
CA LEU A 72 8.26 6.27 9.17
C LEU A 72 7.52 6.48 7.85
N ASP A 73 7.17 7.73 7.53
CA ASP A 73 6.64 8.11 6.22
C ASP A 73 7.78 8.68 5.36
N GLY A 74 8.11 7.99 4.26
CA GLY A 74 9.18 8.40 3.35
C GLY A 74 8.95 9.77 2.70
N ARG A 75 7.71 10.28 2.68
CA ARG A 75 7.39 11.63 2.17
C ARG A 75 7.82 12.74 3.11
N GLU A 76 7.91 12.45 4.40
CA GLU A 76 8.30 13.41 5.44
C GLU A 76 9.80 13.39 5.72
N ILE A 77 10.54 12.49 5.05
CA ILE A 77 11.97 12.28 5.24
C ILE A 77 12.73 12.93 4.09
N GLU A 78 13.70 13.77 4.45
CA GLU A 78 14.71 14.19 3.48
C GLU A 78 15.48 12.95 3.00
N PRO A 79 15.54 12.65 1.69
CA PRO A 79 16.08 11.40 1.15
C PRO A 79 17.61 11.41 1.15
N THR A 80 18.19 11.58 2.33
CA THR A 80 19.61 11.54 2.64
C THR A 80 19.82 10.63 3.86
N PRO A 81 21.00 9.99 4.01
CA PRO A 81 21.32 9.20 5.20
C PRO A 81 21.10 9.96 6.52
N GLN A 82 21.41 11.26 6.52
CA GLN A 82 21.28 12.15 7.67
C GLN A 82 19.80 12.43 7.98
N GLY A 83 18.99 12.75 6.97
CA GLY A 83 17.55 12.95 7.10
C GLY A 83 16.85 11.71 7.64
N PHE A 84 17.20 10.54 7.10
CA PHE A 84 16.66 9.26 7.57
C PHE A 84 17.06 8.95 9.03
N THR A 85 18.34 9.10 9.37
CA THR A 85 18.83 8.85 10.74
C THR A 85 18.17 9.79 11.74
N LYS A 86 17.95 11.05 11.36
CA LYS A 86 17.21 12.02 12.17
C LYS A 86 15.74 11.63 12.34
N ALA A 87 15.09 11.06 11.33
CA ALA A 87 13.72 10.58 11.47
C ALA A 87 13.60 9.35 12.38
N LEU A 88 14.67 8.56 12.48
CA LEU A 88 14.73 7.37 13.34
C LEU A 88 14.92 7.71 14.84
N ASP A 89 15.33 8.94 15.18
CA ASP A 89 15.75 9.45 16.51
C ASP A 89 15.35 8.60 17.73
N GLY A 90 16.17 7.59 18.07
CA GLY A 90 15.99 6.71 19.24
C GLY A 90 14.80 5.72 19.16
N THR A 91 13.98 5.79 18.12
CA THR A 91 12.83 4.91 17.87
C THR A 91 13.18 3.60 17.16
N ALA A 92 14.47 3.29 16.99
CA ALA A 92 14.91 2.00 16.48
C ALA A 92 14.53 0.87 17.44
N GLY A 93 13.28 0.42 17.30
CA GLY A 93 12.76 -0.77 17.97
C GLY A 93 13.16 -2.04 17.23
N GLN A 94 12.59 -3.16 17.66
CA GLN A 94 12.74 -4.43 16.94
C GLN A 94 12.04 -4.41 15.58
N VAL A 95 11.07 -3.51 15.38
CA VAL A 95 10.34 -3.39 14.12
C VAL A 95 10.48 -1.98 13.53
N LEU A 96 10.91 -1.89 12.28
CA LEU A 96 10.98 -0.65 11.50
C LEU A 96 10.04 -0.76 10.29
N LEU A 97 9.01 0.06 10.26
CA LEU A 97 8.05 0.13 9.16
C LEU A 97 8.28 1.42 8.38
N ILE A 98 8.41 1.33 7.07
CA ILE A 98 8.63 2.47 6.18
C ILE A 98 7.51 2.48 5.14
N ASP A 99 6.69 3.52 5.17
CA ASP A 99 5.69 3.78 4.12
C ASP A 99 6.26 4.74 3.06
N GLY A 100 5.72 4.70 1.85
CA GLY A 100 6.17 5.56 0.75
C GLY A 100 7.64 5.37 0.38
N TYR A 101 8.13 4.12 0.38
CA TYR A 101 9.53 3.79 0.10
C TYR A 101 10.03 4.31 -1.25
N GLU A 102 9.14 4.53 -2.23
CA GLU A 102 9.48 5.16 -3.52
C GLU A 102 10.18 6.52 -3.37
N HIS A 103 9.91 7.26 -2.30
CA HIS A 103 10.51 8.57 -2.03
C HIS A 103 11.94 8.47 -1.49
N LEU A 104 12.38 7.28 -1.07
CA LEU A 104 13.70 7.04 -0.47
C LEU A 104 14.65 6.29 -1.41
N THR A 105 14.29 6.16 -2.69
CA THR A 105 15.08 5.44 -3.70
C THR A 105 16.52 5.97 -3.85
N THR A 106 16.74 7.27 -3.64
CA THR A 106 18.08 7.90 -3.65
C THR A 106 19.02 7.30 -2.59
N ILE A 107 18.48 6.82 -1.47
CA ILE A 107 19.25 6.21 -0.38
C ILE A 107 19.09 4.70 -0.28
N ASP A 108 18.44 4.03 -1.24
CA ASP A 108 18.28 2.56 -1.27
C ASP A 108 19.61 1.83 -1.08
N GLY A 109 20.66 2.32 -1.76
CA GLY A 109 22.01 1.77 -1.65
C GLY A 109 22.58 1.86 -0.23
N TRP A 110 22.41 3.00 0.45
CA TRP A 110 22.85 3.19 1.82
C TRP A 110 22.02 2.36 2.82
N LEU A 111 20.70 2.29 2.63
CA LEU A 111 19.83 1.45 3.47
C LEU A 111 20.28 -0.02 3.43
N ARG A 112 20.63 -0.50 2.24
CA ARG A 112 21.06 -1.87 1.99
C ARG A 112 22.52 -2.15 2.37
N ALA A 113 23.42 -1.17 2.23
CA ALA A 113 24.83 -1.39 2.53
C ALA A 113 25.17 -1.17 4.01
N ASP A 114 24.51 -0.19 4.65
CA ASP A 114 24.94 0.33 5.94
C ASP A 114 23.84 0.21 6.99
N LEU A 115 22.66 0.81 6.76
CA LEU A 115 21.65 0.92 7.82
C LEU A 115 21.09 -0.44 8.25
N ILE A 116 20.46 -1.18 7.32
CA ILE A 116 19.77 -2.43 7.65
C ILE A 116 20.76 -3.50 8.15
N PRO A 117 21.95 -3.69 7.54
CA PRO A 117 22.95 -4.61 8.08
C PRO A 117 23.45 -4.27 9.49
N ALA A 118 23.44 -2.99 9.89
CA ALA A 118 23.85 -2.56 11.22
C ALA A 118 22.78 -2.78 12.30
N LEU A 119 21.54 -3.09 11.92
CA LEU A 119 20.47 -3.40 12.87
C LEU A 119 20.73 -4.75 13.59
N PRO A 120 20.24 -4.93 14.83
CA PRO A 120 20.27 -6.23 15.48
C PRO A 120 19.65 -7.32 14.60
N ALA A 121 20.22 -8.54 14.60
CA ALA A 121 19.77 -9.65 13.75
C ALA A 121 18.31 -10.10 13.98
N ARG A 122 17.68 -9.67 15.08
CA ARG A 122 16.25 -9.88 15.40
C ARG A 122 15.32 -8.81 14.83
N SER A 123 15.86 -7.76 14.23
CA SER A 123 15.07 -6.62 13.74
C SER A 123 14.31 -6.99 12.48
N VAL A 124 13.06 -6.56 12.38
CA VAL A 124 12.22 -6.75 11.21
C VAL A 124 11.97 -5.39 10.56
N VAL A 125 12.39 -5.25 9.31
CA VAL A 125 12.15 -4.06 8.49
C VAL A 125 11.04 -4.36 7.49
N VAL A 126 10.03 -3.50 7.40
CA VAL A 126 8.99 -3.58 6.38
C VAL A 126 9.09 -2.35 5.49
N LEU A 127 9.27 -2.57 4.19
CA LEU A 127 9.42 -1.51 3.19
C LEU A 127 8.18 -1.53 2.31
N ALA A 128 7.30 -0.55 2.49
CA ALA A 128 6.08 -0.42 1.71
C ALA A 128 6.24 0.64 0.62
N GLY A 129 6.00 0.27 -0.63
CA GLY A 129 6.06 1.21 -1.75
C GLY A 129 5.17 0.82 -2.91
N ARG A 130 5.18 1.62 -3.99
CA ARG A 130 4.39 1.28 -5.19
C ARG A 130 5.02 0.17 -6.02
N ASP A 131 6.34 0.15 -6.10
CA ASP A 131 7.10 -0.69 -7.02
C ASP A 131 7.71 -1.93 -6.32
N PRO A 132 7.97 -3.02 -7.07
CA PRO A 132 8.75 -4.12 -6.55
C PRO A 132 10.17 -3.68 -6.17
N PRO A 133 10.87 -4.41 -5.28
CA PRO A 133 12.22 -4.06 -4.88
C PRO A 133 13.19 -4.06 -6.06
N ALA A 134 14.14 -3.12 -6.02
CA ALA A 134 15.24 -3.04 -6.97
C ALA A 134 15.98 -4.37 -7.09
N GLN A 135 16.54 -4.66 -8.27
CA GLN A 135 17.21 -5.93 -8.56
C GLN A 135 18.31 -6.26 -7.55
N ALA A 136 18.97 -5.25 -6.98
CA ALA A 136 20.03 -5.43 -5.98
C ALA A 136 19.56 -6.16 -4.70
N TRP A 137 18.29 -6.01 -4.29
CA TRP A 137 17.69 -6.78 -3.19
C TRP A 137 17.45 -8.26 -3.55
N ARG A 138 17.27 -8.54 -4.85
CA ARG A 138 16.86 -9.85 -5.36
C ARG A 138 17.97 -10.64 -6.03
N ALA A 139 19.12 -10.02 -6.34
CA ALA A 139 20.23 -10.66 -7.02
C ALA A 139 21.32 -11.12 -6.03
N ASP A 140 21.49 -10.38 -4.94
CA ASP A 140 22.50 -10.67 -3.92
C ASP A 140 22.14 -11.96 -3.12
N PRO A 141 23.09 -12.91 -2.97
CA PRO A 141 22.84 -14.16 -2.26
C PRO A 141 22.49 -14.00 -0.78
N GLY A 142 22.98 -12.96 -0.10
CA GLY A 142 22.66 -12.67 1.29
C GLY A 142 21.24 -12.14 1.43
N TRP A 143 20.90 -11.10 0.64
CA TRP A 143 19.56 -10.52 0.68
C TRP A 143 18.46 -11.51 0.30
N ARG A 144 18.71 -12.39 -0.68
CA ARG A 144 17.77 -13.46 -1.05
C ARG A 144 17.33 -14.37 0.10
N GLN A 145 18.15 -14.52 1.14
CA GLN A 145 17.82 -15.40 2.28
C GLN A 145 16.96 -14.71 3.33
N VAL A 146 16.98 -13.38 3.39
CA VAL A 146 16.34 -12.59 4.45
C VAL A 146 15.25 -11.64 3.93
N VAL A 147 15.11 -11.49 2.62
CA VAL A 147 14.07 -10.68 1.98
C VAL A 147 12.88 -11.55 1.58
N ALA A 148 11.68 -11.15 2.00
CA ALA A 148 10.44 -11.63 1.39
C ALA A 148 9.73 -10.49 0.65
N VAL A 149 9.12 -10.80 -0.48
CA VAL A 149 8.42 -9.82 -1.33
C VAL A 149 6.94 -10.18 -1.39
N HIS A 150 6.10 -9.21 -1.06
CA HIS A 150 4.65 -9.31 -0.94
C HIS A 150 3.97 -8.32 -1.91
N PRO A 151 3.64 -8.76 -3.13
CA PRO A 151 2.75 -8.00 -4.00
C PRO A 151 1.33 -8.01 -3.43
N LEU A 152 0.77 -6.84 -3.15
CA LEU A 152 -0.60 -6.70 -2.69
C LEU A 152 -1.56 -6.74 -3.87
N ALA A 153 -2.36 -7.79 -3.93
CA ALA A 153 -3.49 -7.89 -4.84
C ALA A 153 -4.72 -7.13 -4.31
N HIS A 154 -5.74 -7.00 -5.17
CA HIS A 154 -7.11 -6.68 -4.73
C HIS A 154 -7.59 -7.71 -3.70
N LEU A 155 -8.53 -7.30 -2.86
CA LEU A 155 -9.19 -8.22 -1.93
C LEU A 155 -10.01 -9.23 -2.74
N ASP A 156 -10.07 -10.46 -2.23
CA ASP A 156 -11.00 -11.45 -2.77
C ASP A 156 -12.45 -11.09 -2.40
N ASP A 157 -13.42 -11.82 -2.96
CA ASP A 157 -14.83 -11.54 -2.73
C ASP A 157 -15.23 -11.68 -1.25
N ALA A 158 -14.60 -12.60 -0.52
CA ALA A 158 -14.88 -12.82 0.90
C ALA A 158 -14.38 -11.65 1.76
N ASP A 159 -13.12 -11.26 1.58
CA ASP A 159 -12.52 -10.12 2.27
C ASP A 159 -13.20 -8.79 1.86
N SER A 160 -13.64 -8.67 0.61
CA SER A 160 -14.39 -7.49 0.15
C SER A 160 -15.78 -7.41 0.80
N ALA A 161 -16.49 -8.53 0.91
CA ALA A 161 -17.80 -8.58 1.53
C ALA A 161 -17.72 -8.30 3.03
N GLU A 162 -16.68 -8.81 3.69
CA GLU A 162 -16.39 -8.55 5.09
C GLU A 162 -16.04 -7.07 5.33
N LEU A 163 -15.23 -6.44 4.47
CA LEU A 163 -14.93 -5.01 4.57
C LEU A 163 -16.22 -4.16 4.53
N LEU A 164 -17.10 -4.41 3.56
CA LEU A 164 -18.39 -3.71 3.48
C LEU A 164 -19.28 -4.01 4.69
N ALA A 165 -19.27 -5.24 5.20
CA ALA A 165 -20.04 -5.61 6.38
C ALA A 165 -19.58 -4.86 7.63
N ARG A 166 -18.27 -4.73 7.84
CA ARG A 166 -17.69 -3.99 8.96
C ARG A 166 -17.90 -2.48 8.85
N ALA A 167 -17.97 -1.96 7.64
CA ALA A 167 -18.35 -0.58 7.38
C ALA A 167 -19.86 -0.30 7.57
N GLY A 168 -20.65 -1.28 8.01
CA GLY A 168 -22.08 -1.10 8.30
C GLY A 168 -23.00 -1.17 7.08
N VAL A 169 -22.48 -1.51 5.90
CA VAL A 169 -23.29 -1.59 4.67
C VAL A 169 -24.36 -2.66 4.80
N ALA A 170 -25.61 -2.30 4.50
CA ALA A 170 -26.75 -3.21 4.53
C ALA A 170 -26.55 -4.39 3.57
N ALA A 171 -26.97 -5.59 3.99
CA ALA A 171 -26.77 -6.82 3.21
C ALA A 171 -27.38 -6.77 1.80
N ALA A 172 -28.45 -5.98 1.61
CA ALA A 172 -29.09 -5.78 0.31
C ALA A 172 -28.20 -5.02 -0.70
N ASP A 173 -27.34 -4.12 -0.23
CA ASP A 173 -26.52 -3.25 -1.08
C ASP A 173 -25.15 -3.85 -1.40
N ARG A 174 -24.65 -4.76 -0.56
CA ARG A 174 -23.31 -5.37 -0.69
C ARG A 174 -23.04 -5.97 -2.08
N PRO A 175 -23.92 -6.79 -2.70
CA PRO A 175 -23.64 -7.37 -4.01
C PRO A 175 -23.35 -6.32 -5.10
N ARG A 176 -24.02 -5.17 -5.01
CA ARG A 176 -23.86 -4.06 -5.94
C ARG A 176 -22.54 -3.34 -5.70
N LEU A 177 -22.21 -3.03 -4.45
CA LEU A 177 -20.95 -2.37 -4.11
C LEU A 177 -19.72 -3.27 -4.39
N LEU A 178 -19.83 -4.58 -4.18
CA LEU A 178 -18.80 -5.56 -4.56
C LEU A 178 -18.49 -5.50 -6.05
N ARG A 179 -19.54 -5.50 -6.89
CA ARG A 179 -19.41 -5.42 -8.35
C ARG A 179 -18.77 -4.10 -8.81
N LEU A 180 -19.09 -2.99 -8.14
CA LEU A 180 -18.53 -1.67 -8.45
C LEU A 180 -17.07 -1.55 -7.98
N GLY A 181 -16.78 -1.96 -6.74
CA GLY A 181 -15.45 -1.84 -6.14
C GLY A 181 -14.44 -2.84 -6.66
N ARG A 182 -14.88 -4.01 -7.16
CA ARG A 182 -14.03 -5.07 -7.75
C ARG A 182 -12.82 -5.44 -6.90
N GLY A 183 -13.02 -5.54 -5.58
CA GLY A 183 -11.95 -5.88 -4.64
C GLY A 183 -10.93 -4.78 -4.38
N HIS A 184 -11.05 -3.59 -4.99
CA HIS A 184 -10.15 -2.47 -4.72
C HIS A 184 -10.48 -1.84 -3.35
N PRO A 185 -9.58 -1.88 -2.35
CA PRO A 185 -9.90 -1.47 -0.98
C PRO A 185 -10.39 -0.03 -0.85
N LEU A 186 -9.70 0.93 -1.47
CA LEU A 186 -10.13 2.33 -1.44
C LEU A 186 -11.50 2.54 -2.11
N ALA A 187 -11.80 1.79 -3.18
CA ALA A 187 -13.07 1.95 -3.88
C ALA A 187 -14.22 1.41 -3.01
N LEU A 188 -14.01 0.26 -2.37
CA LEU A 188 -14.97 -0.33 -1.44
C LEU A 188 -15.22 0.57 -0.23
N ALA A 189 -14.17 1.18 0.34
CA ALA A 189 -14.30 2.12 1.46
C ALA A 189 -15.12 3.36 1.06
N LEU A 190 -14.79 4.00 -0.07
CA LEU A 190 -15.54 5.17 -0.55
C LEU A 190 -17.00 4.83 -0.90
N LEU A 191 -17.25 3.66 -1.47
CA LEU A 191 -18.62 3.17 -1.73
C LEU A 191 -19.39 2.90 -0.44
N ALA A 192 -18.72 2.42 0.61
CA ALA A 192 -19.34 2.23 1.91
C ALA A 192 -19.72 3.58 2.56
N ASP A 193 -18.84 4.58 2.49
CA ASP A 193 -19.12 5.93 2.98
C ASP A 193 -20.33 6.56 2.26
N LEU A 194 -20.45 6.37 0.95
CA LEU A 194 -21.61 6.82 0.19
C LEU A 194 -22.90 6.10 0.60
N ALA A 195 -22.82 4.79 0.84
CA ALA A 195 -23.96 3.99 1.27
C ALA A 195 -24.43 4.39 2.67
N ASP A 196 -23.52 4.70 3.59
CA ASP A 196 -23.82 5.26 4.92
C ASP A 196 -24.53 6.62 4.82
N ALA A 197 -24.11 7.46 3.86
CA ALA A 197 -24.81 8.70 3.52
C ALA A 197 -26.15 8.49 2.77
N GLY A 198 -26.60 7.25 2.57
CA GLY A 198 -27.87 6.90 1.94
C GLY A 198 -27.84 6.82 0.42
N THR A 199 -26.66 6.82 -0.20
CA THR A 199 -26.49 6.79 -1.66
C THR A 199 -25.83 5.49 -2.12
N VAL A 200 -26.55 4.69 -2.91
CA VAL A 200 -26.04 3.44 -3.48
C VAL A 200 -26.02 3.54 -5.02
N PRO A 201 -24.90 3.97 -5.63
CA PRO A 201 -24.83 4.24 -7.07
C PRO A 201 -25.03 2.97 -7.90
N ALA A 202 -25.62 3.09 -9.10
CA ALA A 202 -25.79 1.96 -10.02
C ALA A 202 -24.54 1.71 -10.84
N THR A 203 -23.85 2.80 -11.12
CA THR A 203 -22.63 2.85 -11.92
C THR A 203 -21.66 3.85 -11.29
N LEU A 204 -20.36 3.68 -11.53
CA LEU A 204 -19.37 4.66 -11.07
C LEU A 204 -19.55 6.04 -11.72
N ALA A 205 -20.20 6.11 -12.89
CA ALA A 205 -20.48 7.37 -13.58
C ALA A 205 -21.42 8.30 -12.80
N GLU A 206 -22.20 7.76 -11.86
CA GLU A 206 -23.07 8.55 -10.97
C GLU A 206 -22.30 9.22 -9.82
N VAL A 207 -21.03 8.85 -9.61
CA VAL A 207 -20.19 9.29 -8.48
C VAL A 207 -18.83 9.81 -8.98
N PRO A 208 -18.81 10.95 -9.71
CA PRO A 208 -17.58 11.48 -10.29
C PRO A 208 -16.51 11.83 -9.25
N ASP A 209 -16.90 12.26 -8.05
CA ASP A 209 -15.95 12.58 -6.98
C ASP A 209 -15.19 11.33 -6.48
N LEU A 210 -15.87 10.18 -6.45
CA LEU A 210 -15.22 8.89 -6.15
C LEU A 210 -14.20 8.54 -7.22
N ILE A 211 -14.53 8.74 -8.50
CA ILE A 211 -13.59 8.52 -9.60
C ILE A 211 -12.36 9.43 -9.43
N SER A 212 -12.56 10.71 -9.13
CA SER A 212 -11.47 11.65 -8.89
C SER A 212 -10.57 11.19 -7.75
N ALA A 213 -11.14 10.79 -6.60
CA ALA A 213 -10.37 10.28 -5.47
C ALA A 213 -9.58 8.99 -5.81
N LEU A 214 -10.16 8.09 -6.61
CA LEU A 214 -9.46 6.91 -7.09
C LEU A 214 -8.32 7.27 -8.04
N LEU A 215 -8.52 8.21 -8.96
CA LEU A 215 -7.47 8.67 -9.88
C LEU A 215 -6.32 9.33 -9.14
N GLU A 216 -6.60 10.22 -8.18
CA GLU A 216 -5.58 10.83 -7.32
C GLU A 216 -4.77 9.78 -6.55
N SER A 217 -5.44 8.73 -6.08
CA SER A 217 -4.75 7.65 -5.38
C SER A 217 -3.94 6.77 -6.32
N LEU A 218 -4.45 6.44 -7.51
CA LEU A 218 -3.81 5.48 -8.42
C LEU A 218 -2.62 6.11 -9.16
N LEU A 219 -2.74 7.38 -9.52
CA LEU A 219 -1.74 8.09 -10.28
C LEU A 219 -0.59 8.54 -9.36
N ARG A 220 0.64 8.51 -9.89
CA ARG A 220 1.82 9.07 -9.22
C ARG A 220 1.91 10.57 -9.46
N ASP A 221 1.70 10.95 -10.71
CA ASP A 221 1.74 12.31 -11.23
C ASP A 221 0.41 12.63 -11.91
N ALA A 222 0.04 13.92 -11.95
CA ALA A 222 -1.17 14.34 -12.64
C ALA A 222 -1.06 13.98 -14.13
N PRO A 223 -2.06 13.28 -14.70
CA PRO A 223 -1.98 12.83 -16.08
C PRO A 223 -2.02 14.06 -17.00
N THR A 224 -1.06 14.16 -17.90
CA THR A 224 -1.12 15.17 -18.98
C THR A 224 -2.30 14.88 -19.90
N GLU A 225 -2.73 15.86 -20.71
CA GLU A 225 -3.78 15.65 -21.74
C GLU A 225 -3.45 14.45 -22.64
N ALA A 226 -2.17 14.23 -22.96
CA ALA A 226 -1.70 13.07 -23.70
C ALA A 226 -1.96 11.74 -22.96
N HIS A 227 -1.75 11.67 -21.64
CA HIS A 227 -2.08 10.47 -20.87
C HIS A 227 -3.58 10.18 -20.86
N VAL A 228 -4.43 11.22 -20.74
CA VAL A 228 -5.89 11.07 -20.76
C VAL A 228 -6.36 10.57 -22.14
N LEU A 229 -5.84 11.16 -23.22
CA LEU A 229 -6.16 10.73 -24.57
C LEU A 229 -5.67 9.31 -24.85
N GLY A 230 -4.47 8.95 -24.38
CA GLY A 230 -3.94 7.59 -24.47
C GLY A 230 -4.80 6.57 -23.72
N LEU A 231 -5.25 6.89 -22.50
CA LEU A 231 -6.20 6.05 -21.74
C LEU A 231 -7.52 5.86 -22.49
N ALA A 232 -8.05 6.91 -23.13
CA ALA A 232 -9.26 6.81 -23.94
C ALA A 232 -9.05 5.92 -25.18
N THR A 233 -7.87 5.97 -25.80
CA THR A 233 -7.47 5.05 -26.88
C THR A 233 -7.41 3.61 -26.37
N CYS A 234 -6.78 3.37 -25.22
CA CYS A 234 -6.70 2.04 -24.60
C CYS A 234 -8.06 1.46 -24.26
N ALA A 235 -8.99 2.28 -23.77
CA ALA A 235 -10.34 1.85 -23.40
C ALA A 235 -11.20 1.43 -24.61
N ARG A 236 -10.86 1.90 -25.81
CA ARG A 236 -11.61 1.63 -27.06
C ARG A 236 -10.93 0.57 -27.94
N ALA A 237 -9.64 0.34 -27.76
CA ALA A 237 -8.87 -0.63 -28.51
C ALA A 237 -8.92 -2.02 -27.84
N TRP A 238 -9.04 -3.07 -28.66
CA TRP A 238 -8.98 -4.44 -28.16
C TRP A 238 -7.56 -4.86 -27.75
N LEU A 239 -6.56 -4.27 -28.41
CA LEU A 239 -5.14 -4.38 -28.07
C LEU A 239 -4.51 -3.01 -28.34
N THR A 240 -3.80 -2.47 -27.37
CA THR A 240 -3.05 -1.22 -27.52
C THR A 240 -1.58 -1.53 -27.68
N THR A 241 -0.91 -0.79 -28.56
CA THR A 241 0.55 -0.79 -28.73
C THR A 241 1.05 0.65 -28.64
N GLU A 242 2.35 0.85 -28.40
CA GLU A 242 2.96 2.18 -28.47
C GLU A 242 2.71 2.83 -29.85
N ASP A 243 2.76 2.07 -30.94
CA ASP A 243 2.48 2.58 -32.28
C ASP A 243 1.03 3.08 -32.44
N LEU A 244 0.06 2.35 -31.87
CA LEU A 244 -1.34 2.80 -31.84
C LEU A 244 -1.50 4.07 -31.00
N LEU A 245 -0.79 4.18 -29.88
CA LEU A 245 -0.76 5.41 -29.10
C LEU A 245 -0.14 6.55 -29.90
N ARG A 246 0.89 6.30 -30.71
CA ARG A 246 1.51 7.31 -31.58
C ARG A 246 0.53 7.94 -32.56
N GLU A 247 -0.47 7.18 -33.02
CA GLU A 247 -1.55 7.72 -33.87
C GLU A 247 -2.50 8.68 -33.13
N THR A 248 -2.56 8.61 -31.80
CA THR A 248 -3.51 9.40 -30.99
C THR A 248 -2.83 10.49 -30.16
N VAL A 249 -1.69 10.22 -29.56
CA VAL A 249 -0.95 11.15 -28.68
C VAL A 249 0.37 11.63 -29.29
N GLY A 250 0.69 11.22 -30.52
CA GLY A 250 1.86 11.69 -31.27
C GLY A 250 3.18 11.32 -30.60
N ASP A 251 4.11 12.28 -30.57
CA ASP A 251 5.46 12.10 -30.00
C ASP A 251 5.46 11.83 -28.49
N ALA A 252 4.32 12.04 -27.80
CA ALA A 252 4.16 11.68 -26.40
C ALA A 252 3.96 10.16 -26.19
N ALA A 253 3.78 9.37 -27.24
CA ALA A 253 3.49 7.93 -27.12
C ALA A 253 4.49 7.12 -26.28
N PRO A 254 5.82 7.31 -26.40
CA PRO A 254 6.77 6.59 -25.54
C PRO A 254 6.59 6.93 -24.06
N GLN A 255 6.23 8.18 -23.75
CA GLN A 255 5.99 8.61 -22.37
C GLN A 255 4.66 8.07 -21.83
N VAL A 256 3.61 8.04 -22.65
CA VAL A 256 2.28 7.54 -22.26
C VAL A 256 2.25 6.01 -22.18
N TRP A 257 3.13 5.32 -22.91
CA TRP A 257 3.22 3.86 -22.93
C TRP A 257 4.06 3.27 -21.78
N ALA A 258 5.01 4.04 -21.24
CA ALA A 258 5.95 3.61 -20.19
C ALA A 258 5.28 3.39 -18.82
#